data_AF-A0A961XNS3-F1
#
_entry.id   AF-A0A961XNS3-F1
#
_cell.length_a   1.000
_cell.length_b   1.000
_cell.length_c   1.000
_cell.angle_alpha   90.00
_cell.angle_beta   90.00
_cell.angle_gamma   90.00
#
_symmetry.space_group_name_H-M   'P 1'
#
loop_
_entity.id
_entity.type
_entity.pdbx_description
1 polymer ?
#
loop_
_entity_poly.entity_id
_entity_poly.type
_entity_poly.pdbx_seq_one_letter_code
_entity_poly.pdbx_strand_id
1 'polypeptide(L)' 'MALKIGVQMDHISTVGIRGDSTFAMCLEAQARGHELFHYTPDRL' A
#
# COMPACT_ATOMS: atom_id res chain seq x y z
N MET A 1 12.28 -7.18 12.15
CA MET A 1 12.10 -8.22 11.12
C MET A 1 11.29 -7.60 9.99
N ALA A 2 11.71 -7.80 8.74
CA ALA A 2 10.91 -7.38 7.58
C ALA A 2 9.66 -8.28 7.46
N LEU A 3 8.55 -7.70 7.02
CA LEU A 3 7.26 -8.39 6.84
C LEU A 3 6.89 -8.29 5.36
N LYS A 4 6.09 -9.25 4.89
CA LYS A 4 5.41 -9.19 3.60
C LYS A 4 3.99 -8.71 3.85
N ILE A 5 3.62 -7.57 3.28
CA ILE A 5 2.35 -6.89 3.54
C ILE A 5 1.56 -6.83 2.23
N GLY A 6 0.42 -7.51 2.20
CA GLY A 6 -0.58 -7.34 1.16
C GLY A 6 -1.44 -6.12 1.44
N VAL A 7 -1.65 -5.28 0.43
CA VAL A 7 -2.50 -4.09 0.52
C VAL A 7 -3.53 -4.13 -0.61
N GLN A 8 -4.79 -4.28 -0.21
CA GLN A 8 -5.92 -4.10 -1.12
C GLN A 8 -6.35 -2.63 -1.11
N MET A 9 -6.33 -1.99 -2.27
CA MET A 9 -6.83 -0.62 -2.45
C MET A 9 -7.21 -0.37 -3.91
N ASP A 10 -7.85 0.76 -4.21
CA ASP A 10 -7.97 1.25 -5.58
C ASP A 10 -6.59 1.39 -6.22
N HIS A 11 -6.51 1.26 -7.55
CA HIS A 11 -5.23 1.31 -8.23
C HIS A 11 -4.46 2.59 -7.88
N ILE A 12 -3.18 2.47 -7.52
CA ILE A 12 -2.39 3.60 -7.01
C ILE A 12 -2.32 4.81 -7.97
N SER A 13 -2.54 4.59 -9.27
CA SER A 13 -2.60 5.66 -10.28
C SER A 13 -3.86 6.54 -10.18
N THR A 14 -4.90 6.09 -9.48
CA THR A 14 -6.16 6.82 -9.33
C THR A 14 -6.32 7.42 -7.93
N VAL A 15 -5.44 7.09 -6.98
CA VAL A 15 -5.47 7.61 -5.61
C VAL A 15 -4.93 9.04 -5.56
N GLY A 16 -5.69 9.93 -4.91
CA GLY A 16 -5.21 11.23 -4.50
C GLY A 16 -4.24 11.08 -3.33
N ILE A 17 -2.93 11.16 -3.60
CA ILE A 17 -1.87 10.95 -2.59
C ILE A 17 -2.04 11.87 -1.37
N ARG A 18 -2.54 13.09 -1.58
CA ARG A 18 -2.81 14.04 -0.50
C ARG A 18 -4.05 13.61 0.28
N GLY A 19 -3.82 13.11 1.50
CA GLY A 19 -4.88 12.73 2.43
C GLY A 19 -5.24 11.24 2.41
N ASP A 20 -4.57 10.44 1.57
CA ASP A 20 -4.77 9.00 1.56
C ASP A 20 -3.98 8.33 2.69
N SER A 21 -4.71 7.85 3.71
CA SER A 21 -4.11 7.16 4.85
C SER A 21 -3.49 5.82 4.47
N THR A 22 -4.01 5.14 3.45
CA THR A 22 -3.50 3.83 3.01
C THR A 22 -2.13 3.98 2.36
N PHE A 23 -1.96 5.00 1.53
CA PHE A 23 -0.69 5.37 0.93
C PHE A 23 0.32 5.81 1.99
N ALA A 24 -0.10 6.60 2.98
CA ALA A 24 0.77 6.97 4.10
C ALA A 24 1.26 5.75 4.89
N MET A 25 0.40 4.77 5.15
CA MET A 25 0.79 3.51 5.79
C MET A 25 1.76 2.69 4.93
N CYS A 26 1.57 2.67 3.61
CA CYS A 26 2.49 2.01 2.68
C CYS A 26 3.89 2.64 2.73
N LEU A 27 3.98 3.98 2.72
CA LEU A 27 5.27 4.67 2.81
C LEU A 27 5.99 4.36 4.13
N GLU A 28 5.27 4.37 5.26
CA GLU A 28 5.85 4.03 6.55
C GLU A 28 6.29 2.57 6.63
N ALA A 29 5.52 1.66 6.02
CA ALA A 29 5.90 0.27 5.92
C ALA A 29 7.19 0.08 5.10
N GLN A 30 7.35 0.79 3.98
CA GLN A 30 8.60 0.81 3.22
C GLN A 30 9.76 1.40 4.02
N ALA A 31 9.54 2.50 4.75
CA ALA A 31 10.55 3.12 5.59
C ALA A 31 11.07 2.18 6.70
N ARG A 32 10.21 1.28 7.20
CA ARG A 32 10.58 0.23 8.17
C ARG A 32 11.21 -1.01 7.54
N GLY A 33 11.37 -1.05 6.21
CA GLY A 33 11.96 -2.16 5.47
C GLY A 33 11.01 -3.34 5.24
N HIS A 34 9.70 -3.12 5.24
CA HIS A 34 8.71 -4.13 4.85
C HIS A 34 8.54 -4.19 3.33
N GLU A 35 8.19 -5.36 2.82
CA GLU A 35 7.90 -5.61 1.41
C GLU A 35 6.39 -5.48 1.17
N LEU A 36 6.00 -4.71 0.15
CA LEU A 36 4.59 -4.42 -0.16
C LEU A 36 4.12 -5.15 -1.42
N PHE A 37 2.92 -5.72 -1.35
CA PHE A 37 2.21 -6.34 -2.46
C PHE A 37 0.87 -5.62 -2.63
N HIS A 38 0.67 -4.95 -3.77
CA HIS A 38 -0.56 -4.23 -4.08
C HIS A 38 -1.47 -5.07 -4.98
N TYR A 39 -2.76 -5.08 -4.66
CA TYR A 39 -3.80 -5.67 -5.50
C TYR A 39 -5.09 -4.85 -5.41
N THR A 40 -5.89 -4.90 -6.47
CA THR A 40 -7.18 -4.20 -6.53
C THR A 40 -8.32 -5.12 -6.08
N PRO A 41 -9.47 -4.57 -5.64
CA PRO A 41 -10.59 -5.36 -5.14
C PRO A 41 -11.12 -6.42 -6.13
N ASP A 42 -10.98 -6.17 -7.43
CA ASP A 42 -11.41 -7.03 -8.53
C ASP A 42 -10.44 -8.18 -8.85
N ARG A 43 -9.28 -8.24 -8.19
CA ARG A 43 -8.21 -9.20 -8.50
C ARG A 43 -7.92 -10.21 -7.37
N LEU A 44 -8.97 -10.60 -6.66
CA LEU A 44 -8.93 -11.62 -5.59
C LEU A 44 -9.00 -13.05 -6.15
#